data_AF-A0A5Y2VXG3-F1
#
_entry.id   AF-A0A5Y2VXG3-F1
#
_cell.length_a   1.000
_cell.length_b   1.000
_cell.length_c   1.000
_cell.angle_alpha   90.00
_cell.angle_beta   90.00
_cell.angle_gamma   90.00
#
_symmetry.space_group_name_H-M   'P 1'
#
loop_
_entity.id
_entity.type
_entity.pdbx_description
1 polymer ?
#
loop_
_entity_poly.entity_id
_entity_poly.type
_entity_poly.pdbx_seq_one_letter_code
_entity_poly.pdbx_strand_id
1 'polypeptide(L)'
;GMLTNLESQLKQQNAADKLDQVLAEIPRVREDLGFIPLVTPTSQIVGTQAVLNVLTGERYKTIAKETAGILKGEYGHTPVPVNAALQARVLEGGAPVTCRPADLLKPELAELEADVRRQAQEKGITLAGNAIDDVLTVALFPQIGLKFLENR
;
A
#
# COMPACT_ATOMS: atom_id res chain seq x y z
N GLY A 1 1.75 10.30 13.86
CA GLY A 1 1.41 9.29 12.85
C GLY A 1 2.56 9.13 11.87
N MET A 2 2.52 9.84 10.74
CA MET A 2 3.56 9.76 9.71
C MET A 2 4.97 10.11 10.24
N LEU A 3 5.12 11.27 10.91
CA LEU A 3 6.42 11.71 11.46
C LEU A 3 7.04 10.67 12.42
N THR A 4 6.26 10.19 13.38
CA THR A 4 6.70 9.18 14.35
C THR A 4 7.15 7.89 13.68
N ASN A 5 6.47 7.47 12.60
CA ASN A 5 6.86 6.30 11.82
C ASN A 5 8.17 6.54 11.07
N LEU A 6 8.33 7.72 10.45
CA LEU A 6 9.56 8.11 9.75
C LEU A 6 10.77 8.15 10.70
N GLU A 7 10.61 8.75 11.88
CA GLU A 7 11.64 8.76 12.92
C GLU A 7 12.03 7.33 13.33
N SER A 8 11.05 6.45 13.49
CA SER A 8 11.30 5.03 13.81
C SER A 8 12.08 4.33 12.69
N GLN A 9 11.69 4.54 11.43
CA GLN A 9 12.38 3.98 10.25
C GLN A 9 13.82 4.47 10.14
N LEU A 10 14.06 5.77 10.33
CA LEU A 10 15.42 6.34 10.30
C LEU A 10 16.27 5.84 11.45
N LYS A 11 15.72 5.72 12.67
CA LYS A 11 16.43 5.14 13.81
C LYS A 11 16.83 3.69 13.58
N GLN A 12 15.92 2.86 13.05
CA GLN A 12 16.21 1.46 12.70
C GLN A 12 17.33 1.33 11.66
N GLN A 13 17.53 2.34 10.82
CA GLN A 13 18.59 2.39 9.81
C GLN A 13 19.82 3.21 10.23
N ASN A 14 19.94 3.56 11.52
CA ASN A 14 21.03 4.38 12.07
C ASN A 14 21.24 5.71 11.32
N ALA A 15 20.16 6.33 10.84
CA ALA A 15 20.15 7.53 10.00
C ALA A 15 19.26 8.64 10.57
N ALA A 16 19.14 8.70 11.90
CA ALA A 16 18.27 9.68 12.58
C ALA A 16 18.67 11.14 12.31
N ASP A 17 19.94 11.39 12.01
CA ASP A 17 20.51 12.67 11.59
C ASP A 17 19.98 13.17 10.23
N LYS A 18 19.37 12.28 9.42
CA LYS A 18 18.82 12.62 8.10
C LYS A 18 17.36 13.06 8.14
N LEU A 19 16.75 13.20 9.32
CA LEU A 19 15.34 13.58 9.45
C LEU A 19 15.00 14.88 8.69
N ASP A 20 15.82 15.92 8.83
CA ASP A 20 15.60 17.21 8.15
C ASP A 20 15.62 17.07 6.62
N GLN A 21 16.50 16.21 6.10
CA GLN A 21 16.57 15.93 4.65
C GLN A 21 15.30 15.21 4.17
N VAL A 22 14.78 14.26 4.96
CA VAL A 22 13.52 13.58 4.65
C VAL A 22 12.35 14.56 4.69
N LEU A 23 12.29 15.44 5.69
CA LEU A 23 11.27 16.48 5.77
C LEU A 23 11.28 17.43 4.57
N ALA A 24 12.46 17.78 4.07
CA ALA A 24 12.62 18.58 2.86
C ALA A 24 12.26 17.82 1.57
N GLU A 25 12.39 16.49 1.57
CA GLU A 25 12.10 15.63 0.41
C GLU A 25 10.61 15.31 0.25
N ILE A 26 9.86 15.19 1.36
CA ILE A 26 8.41 14.95 1.36
C ILE A 26 7.61 15.86 0.41
N PRO A 27 7.73 17.20 0.46
CA PRO A 27 6.96 18.07 -0.44
C PRO A 27 7.26 17.82 -1.91
N ARG A 28 8.51 17.48 -2.25
CA ARG A 28 8.92 17.16 -3.64
C ARG A 28 8.34 15.84 -4.10
N VAL A 29 8.37 14.81 -3.25
CA VAL A 29 7.73 13.53 -3.55
C VAL A 29 6.22 13.69 -3.69
N ARG A 30 5.60 14.50 -2.83
CA ARG A 30 4.17 14.79 -2.90
C ARG A 30 3.79 15.48 -4.22
N GLU A 31 4.59 16.43 -4.68
CA GLU A 31 4.43 17.08 -5.99
C GLU A 31 4.57 16.07 -7.13
N ASP A 32 5.63 15.25 -7.12
CA ASP A 32 5.86 14.21 -8.13
C ASP A 32 4.73 13.17 -8.18
N LEU A 33 4.01 12.98 -7.07
CA LEU A 33 2.82 12.13 -6.96
C LEU A 33 1.49 12.88 -7.13
N GLY A 34 1.50 14.05 -7.78
CA GLY A 34 0.27 14.75 -8.16
C GLY A 34 -0.47 15.40 -6.99
N PHE A 35 0.26 15.86 -5.97
CA PHE A 35 -0.25 16.52 -4.76
C PHE A 35 -1.27 15.71 -3.95
N ILE A 36 -1.13 14.37 -3.92
CA ILE A 36 -2.01 13.52 -3.11
C ILE A 36 -2.12 14.01 -1.65
N PRO A 37 -3.32 13.95 -1.03
CA PRO A 37 -3.50 14.35 0.35
C PRO A 37 -2.64 13.49 1.29
N LEU A 38 -2.03 14.11 2.31
CA LEU A 38 -1.23 13.40 3.32
C LEU A 38 -2.11 12.86 4.44
N VAL A 39 -2.92 11.84 4.11
CA VAL A 39 -3.78 11.10 5.05
C VAL A 39 -3.36 9.63 5.07
N THR A 40 -3.87 8.81 5.98
CA THR A 40 -3.61 7.36 5.90
C THR A 40 -4.44 6.76 4.75
N PRO A 41 -3.88 5.94 3.86
CA PRO A 41 -2.51 5.40 3.83
C PRO A 41 -1.48 6.24 3.03
N THR A 42 -1.91 7.19 2.20
CA THR A 42 -1.06 7.93 1.23
C THR A 42 0.11 8.70 1.85
N SER A 43 -0.06 9.22 3.07
CA SER A 43 1.01 9.85 3.85
C SER A 43 2.20 8.92 4.08
N GLN A 44 1.96 7.63 4.35
CA GLN A 44 3.04 6.65 4.52
C GLN A 44 3.74 6.37 3.18
N ILE A 45 3.01 6.33 2.06
CA ILE A 45 3.58 6.13 0.72
C ILE A 45 4.59 7.26 0.40
N VAL A 46 4.18 8.52 0.58
CA VAL A 46 5.04 9.69 0.36
C VAL A 46 6.25 9.65 1.29
N GLY A 47 6.02 9.39 2.58
CA GLY A 47 7.07 9.36 3.58
C GLY A 47 8.12 8.28 3.32
N THR A 48 7.69 7.04 3.03
CA THR A 48 8.59 5.93 2.74
C THR A 48 9.41 6.19 1.47
N GLN A 49 8.81 6.73 0.41
CA GLN A 49 9.57 7.10 -0.78
C GLN A 49 10.58 8.21 -0.52
N ALA A 50 10.23 9.22 0.29
CA ALA A 50 11.16 10.27 0.68
C ALA A 50 12.36 9.73 1.48
N VAL A 51 12.12 8.80 2.41
CA VAL A 51 13.19 8.09 3.13
C VAL A 51 14.10 7.34 2.16
N LEU A 52 13.54 6.58 1.22
CA LEU A 52 14.33 5.86 0.21
C LEU A 52 15.22 6.81 -0.61
N ASN A 53 14.67 7.94 -1.08
CA ASN A 53 15.42 8.94 -1.84
C ASN A 53 16.62 9.47 -1.04
N VAL A 54 16.42 9.81 0.23
CA VAL A 54 17.47 10.37 1.12
C VAL A 54 18.51 9.32 1.51
N LEU A 55 18.10 8.09 1.80
CA LEU A 55 19.02 7.04 2.23
C LEU A 55 19.87 6.51 1.06
N THR A 56 19.29 6.43 -0.13
CA THR A 56 20.02 6.00 -1.34
C THR A 56 20.89 7.10 -1.94
N GLY A 57 20.68 8.37 -1.55
CA GLY A 57 21.42 9.52 -2.06
C GLY A 57 21.03 9.95 -3.48
N GLU A 58 20.03 9.31 -4.08
CA GLU A 58 19.59 9.54 -5.45
C GLU A 58 18.05 9.42 -5.51
N ARG A 59 17.37 10.49 -5.96
CA ARG A 59 15.90 10.52 -6.01
C ARG A 59 15.38 9.42 -6.93
N TYR A 60 14.47 8.60 -6.42
CA TYR A 60 13.84 7.51 -7.16
C TYR A 60 14.81 6.48 -7.74
N LYS A 61 16.02 6.32 -7.18
CA LYS A 61 16.88 5.18 -7.54
C LYS A 61 16.11 3.86 -7.42
N THR A 62 15.40 3.71 -6.31
CA THR A 62 14.38 2.69 -6.09
C THR A 62 13.01 3.36 -5.94
N ILE A 63 12.02 2.85 -6.67
CA ILE A 63 10.62 3.28 -6.55
C ILE A 63 9.88 2.23 -5.70
N ALA A 64 9.31 2.64 -4.58
CA ALA A 64 8.52 1.74 -3.74
C ALA A 64 7.28 1.24 -4.48
N LYS A 65 6.82 0.04 -4.15
CA LYS A 65 5.68 -0.61 -4.82
C LYS A 65 4.43 0.28 -4.80
N GLU A 66 4.11 0.85 -3.65
CA GLU A 66 2.92 1.69 -3.46
C GLU A 66 3.06 3.02 -4.23
N THR A 67 4.26 3.60 -4.29
CA THR A 67 4.57 4.77 -5.14
C THR A 67 4.33 4.45 -6.61
N ALA A 68 4.80 3.28 -7.07
CA ALA A 68 4.57 2.82 -8.43
C ALA A 68 3.07 2.63 -8.72
N GLY A 69 2.29 2.10 -7.76
CA GLY A 69 0.85 1.96 -7.92
C GLY A 69 0.12 3.30 -8.06
N ILE A 70 0.52 4.33 -7.29
CA ILE A 70 -0.01 5.71 -7.48
C ILE A 70 0.30 6.21 -8.89
N LEU A 71 1.55 6.07 -9.33
CA LEU A 71 2.00 6.50 -10.67
C LEU A 71 1.26 5.74 -11.79
N LYS A 72 0.93 4.46 -11.59
CA LYS A 72 0.16 3.63 -12.52
C LYS A 72 -1.35 3.92 -12.51
N GLY A 73 -1.85 4.70 -11.56
CA GLY A 73 -3.29 4.97 -11.39
C GLY A 73 -4.06 3.87 -10.67
N GLU A 74 -3.38 2.89 -10.06
CA GLU A 74 -4.00 1.74 -9.39
C GLU A 74 -4.81 2.14 -8.15
N TYR A 75 -4.52 3.32 -7.58
CA TYR A 75 -5.25 3.92 -6.45
C TYR A 75 -6.31 4.94 -6.90
N GLY A 76 -6.45 5.17 -8.21
CA GLY A 76 -7.33 6.18 -8.79
C GLY A 76 -6.62 7.47 -9.19
N HIS A 77 -7.42 8.52 -9.39
CA HIS A 77 -6.94 9.81 -9.89
C HIS A 77 -6.30 10.65 -8.79
N THR A 78 -5.14 11.24 -9.12
CA THR A 78 -4.48 12.26 -8.30
C THR A 78 -5.08 13.65 -8.55
N PRO A 79 -5.01 14.59 -7.58
CA PRO A 79 -5.53 15.95 -7.75
C PRO A 79 -5.00 16.71 -8.96
N VAL A 80 -3.72 16.51 -9.28
CA VAL A 80 -3.07 17.00 -10.51
C VAL A 80 -2.29 15.87 -11.17
N PRO A 81 -1.86 16.01 -12.44
CA PRO A 81 -1.02 15.00 -13.08
C PRO A 81 0.24 14.68 -12.27
N VAL A 82 0.58 13.40 -12.20
CA VAL A 82 1.85 12.93 -11.63
C VAL A 82 3.03 13.29 -12.53
N ASN A 83 4.25 13.14 -12.03
CA ASN A 83 5.46 13.31 -12.84
C ASN A 83 5.48 12.31 -14.01
N ALA A 84 5.46 12.85 -15.24
CA ALA A 84 5.35 12.06 -16.46
C ALA A 84 6.54 11.10 -16.69
N ALA A 85 7.76 11.51 -16.32
CA ALA A 85 8.95 10.67 -16.49
C ALA A 85 8.94 9.48 -15.52
N LEU A 86 8.53 9.71 -14.27
CA LEU A 86 8.37 8.64 -13.28
C LEU A 86 7.23 7.69 -13.65
N GLN A 87 6.11 8.23 -14.12
CA GLN A 87 4.98 7.42 -14.60
C GLN A 87 5.40 6.54 -15.79
N ALA A 88 6.04 7.11 -16.81
CA ALA A 88 6.53 6.35 -17.96
C ALA A 88 7.50 5.23 -17.54
N ARG A 89 8.39 5.51 -16.57
CA ARG A 89 9.34 4.53 -16.04
C ARG A 89 8.66 3.33 -15.38
N VAL A 90 7.61 3.54 -14.57
CA VAL A 90 6.91 2.43 -13.89
C VAL A 90 5.93 1.68 -14.78
N LEU A 91 5.48 2.31 -15.88
CA LEU A 91 4.58 1.70 -16.84
C LEU A 91 5.31 0.76 -17.81
N GLU A 92 6.61 0.96 -18.03
CA GLU A 92 7.43 0.09 -18.90
C GLU A 92 6.81 -0.11 -20.31
N GLY A 93 6.25 0.96 -20.87
CA GLY A 93 5.56 0.94 -22.18
C GLY A 93 4.06 0.60 -22.12
N GLY A 94 3.52 0.30 -20.95
CA GLY A 94 2.09 0.17 -20.70
C GLY A 94 1.35 1.52 -20.62
N ALA A 95 0.04 1.45 -20.44
CA ALA A 95 -0.83 2.62 -20.22
C ALA A 95 -1.26 2.72 -18.75
N PRO A 96 -1.42 3.93 -18.20
CA PRO A 96 -1.92 4.10 -16.84
C PRO A 96 -3.39 3.69 -16.73
N VAL A 97 -3.79 3.20 -15.56
CA VAL A 97 -5.19 2.97 -15.20
C VAL A 97 -5.90 4.33 -15.11
N THR A 98 -6.96 4.48 -15.90
CA THR A 98 -7.76 5.72 -15.99
C THR A 98 -9.24 5.51 -15.66
N CYS A 99 -9.65 4.27 -15.40
CA CYS A 99 -11.00 3.94 -14.91
C CYS A 99 -11.04 3.89 -13.38
N ARG A 100 -12.21 3.57 -12.81
CA ARG A 100 -12.32 3.25 -11.37
C ARG A 100 -11.63 1.89 -11.15
N PRO A 101 -10.61 1.77 -10.26
CA PRO A 101 -9.81 0.53 -10.14
C PRO A 101 -10.63 -0.74 -9.89
N ALA A 102 -11.74 -0.64 -9.14
CA ALA A 102 -12.63 -1.77 -8.87
C ALA A 102 -13.30 -2.34 -10.12
N ASP A 103 -13.35 -1.62 -11.24
CA ASP A 103 -13.89 -2.12 -12.51
C ASP A 103 -12.98 -3.18 -13.15
N LEU A 104 -11.73 -3.28 -12.69
CA LEU A 104 -10.75 -4.29 -13.13
C LEU A 104 -10.74 -5.55 -12.24
N LEU A 105 -11.48 -5.53 -11.12
CA LEU A 105 -11.56 -6.65 -10.18
C LEU A 105 -12.70 -7.59 -10.56
N LYS A 106 -12.47 -8.90 -10.39
CA LYS A 106 -13.52 -9.91 -10.52
C LYS A 106 -14.28 -10.02 -9.19
N PRO A 107 -15.56 -10.43 -9.19
CA PRO A 107 -16.26 -10.75 -7.93
C PRO A 107 -15.56 -11.90 -7.18
N GLU A 108 -15.21 -11.68 -5.91
CA GLU A 108 -14.34 -12.61 -5.15
C GLU A 108 -15.10 -13.46 -4.12
N LEU A 109 -16.33 -13.09 -3.76
CA LEU A 109 -17.01 -13.63 -2.58
C LEU A 109 -17.21 -15.16 -2.63
N ALA A 110 -17.66 -15.69 -3.75
CA ALA A 110 -17.91 -17.13 -3.89
C ALA A 110 -16.63 -17.98 -3.75
N GLU A 111 -15.51 -17.45 -4.26
CA GLU A 111 -14.20 -18.11 -4.15
C GLU A 111 -13.68 -18.06 -2.71
N LEU A 112 -13.79 -16.89 -2.06
CA LEU A 112 -13.40 -16.69 -0.66
C LEU A 112 -14.22 -17.56 0.30
N GLU A 113 -15.53 -17.67 0.09
CA GLU A 113 -16.39 -18.55 0.90
C GLU A 113 -15.96 -20.02 0.80
N ALA A 114 -15.67 -20.50 -0.41
CA ALA A 114 -15.22 -21.87 -0.63
C ALA A 114 -13.86 -22.14 0.02
N ASP A 115 -12.92 -21.20 -0.13
CA ASP A 115 -11.56 -21.31 0.43
C ASP A 115 -11.58 -21.31 1.97
N VAL A 116 -12.32 -20.38 2.60
CA VAL A 116 -12.42 -20.30 4.06
C VAL A 116 -13.08 -21.54 4.64
N ARG A 117 -14.14 -22.07 4.01
CA ARG A 117 -14.77 -23.33 4.45
C ARG A 117 -13.82 -24.50 4.36
N ARG A 118 -13.04 -24.61 3.28
CA ARG A 118 -12.01 -25.64 3.12
C ARG A 118 -10.96 -25.54 4.22
N GLN A 119 -10.37 -24.35 4.41
CA GLN A 119 -9.34 -24.12 5.43
C GLN A 119 -9.87 -24.42 6.84
N ALA A 120 -11.12 -24.05 7.13
CA ALA A 120 -11.74 -24.34 8.41
C ALA A 120 -11.90 -25.85 8.65
N GLN A 121 -12.30 -26.61 7.63
CA GLN A 121 -12.39 -28.07 7.71
C GLN A 121 -11.01 -28.72 7.91
N GLU A 122 -10.01 -28.32 7.12
CA GLU A 122 -8.65 -28.86 7.20
C GLU A 122 -7.99 -28.60 8.57
N LYS A 123 -8.29 -27.46 9.18
CA LYS A 123 -7.70 -27.02 10.45
C LYS A 123 -8.59 -27.26 11.68
N GLY A 124 -9.78 -27.83 11.51
CA GLY A 124 -10.73 -28.07 12.60
C GLY A 124 -11.28 -26.78 13.24
N ILE A 125 -11.33 -25.69 12.49
CA ILE A 125 -11.82 -24.39 12.96
C ILE A 125 -13.35 -24.39 12.95
N THR A 126 -13.96 -24.03 14.09
CA THR A 126 -15.40 -23.81 14.15
C THR A 126 -15.72 -22.39 13.69
N LEU A 127 -16.38 -22.27 12.54
CA LEU A 127 -16.87 -20.99 12.03
C LEU A 127 -18.08 -20.50 12.86
N ALA A 128 -18.32 -19.19 12.83
CA ALA A 128 -19.46 -18.55 13.48
C ALA A 128 -20.78 -19.05 12.87
N GLY A 129 -21.88 -18.92 13.63
CA GLY A 129 -23.21 -19.27 13.14
C GLY A 129 -23.58 -18.56 11.83
N ASN A 130 -23.10 -17.32 11.67
CA ASN A 130 -23.12 -16.58 10.41
C ASN A 130 -21.73 -16.60 9.75
N ALA A 131 -21.40 -17.69 9.07
CA ALA A 131 -20.05 -17.94 8.53
C ALA A 131 -19.53 -16.85 7.58
N ILE A 132 -20.40 -16.03 6.99
CA ILE A 132 -20.01 -14.90 6.14
C ILE A 132 -19.16 -13.87 6.90
N ASP A 133 -19.37 -13.69 8.20
CA ASP A 133 -18.60 -12.73 8.99
C ASP A 133 -17.14 -13.18 9.15
N ASP A 134 -16.91 -14.49 9.26
CA ASP A 134 -15.57 -15.09 9.26
C ASP A 134 -14.93 -15.02 7.87
N VAL A 135 -15.72 -15.23 6.81
CA VAL A 135 -15.25 -15.08 5.43
C VAL A 135 -14.79 -13.64 5.18
N LEU A 136 -15.56 -12.64 5.60
CA LEU A 136 -15.18 -11.23 5.48
C LEU A 136 -13.96 -10.88 6.34
N THR A 137 -13.83 -11.49 7.52
CA THR A 137 -12.64 -11.33 8.38
C THR A 137 -11.38 -11.82 7.67
N VAL A 138 -11.43 -13.01 7.05
CA VAL A 138 -10.31 -13.56 6.27
C VAL A 138 -10.11 -12.77 4.98
N ALA A 139 -11.16 -12.30 4.31
CA ALA A 139 -11.03 -11.47 3.11
C ALA A 139 -10.27 -10.16 3.38
N LEU A 140 -10.57 -9.49 4.50
CA LEU A 140 -9.90 -8.25 4.92
C LEU A 140 -8.49 -8.51 5.45
N PHE A 141 -8.28 -9.66 6.11
CA PHE A 141 -7.01 -10.01 6.75
C PHE A 141 -6.67 -11.49 6.57
N PRO A 142 -6.19 -11.95 5.40
CA PRO A 142 -6.11 -13.39 5.09
C PRO A 142 -5.37 -14.24 6.11
N GLN A 143 -4.13 -13.87 6.42
CA GLN A 143 -3.31 -14.64 7.36
C GLN A 143 -3.69 -14.38 8.83
N ILE A 144 -3.92 -13.11 9.18
CA ILE A 144 -4.19 -12.69 10.56
C ILE A 144 -5.59 -13.13 11.00
N GLY A 145 -6.57 -12.93 10.13
CA GLY A 145 -7.96 -13.36 10.32
C GLY A 145 -8.04 -14.87 10.49
N LEU A 146 -7.39 -15.65 9.61
CA LEU A 146 -7.37 -17.10 9.76
C LEU A 146 -6.73 -17.54 11.08
N LYS A 147 -5.58 -16.97 11.44
CA LYS A 147 -4.91 -17.24 12.72
C LYS A 147 -5.78 -16.87 13.91
N PHE A 148 -6.53 -15.77 13.82
CA PHE A 148 -7.49 -15.39 14.86
C PHE A 148 -8.60 -16.44 14.99
N LEU A 149 -9.17 -16.91 13.88
CA LEU A 149 -10.21 -17.95 13.89
C LEU A 149 -9.71 -19.29 14.46
N GLU A 150 -8.45 -19.65 14.21
CA GLU A 150 -7.81 -20.83 14.82
C GLU A 150 -7.73 -20.77 16.36
N ASN A 151 -7.76 -19.57 16.94
CA ASN A 151 -7.55 -19.35 18.38
C ASN A 151 -8.79 -18.73 19.07
N ARG A 152 -9.95 -18.74 18.42
CA ARG A 152 -11.21 -18.18 18.94
C ARG A 152 -11.90 -19.15 19.89
#